data_AF-A0A925JQ99-F1
#
_entry.id   AF-A0A925JQ99-F1
#
_cell.length_a   1.000
_cell.length_b   1.000
_cell.length_c   1.000
_cell.angle_alpha   90.00
_cell.angle_beta   90.00
_cell.angle_gamma   90.00
#
_symmetry.space_group_name_H-M   'P 1'
#
loop_
_entity.id
_entity.type
_entity.pdbx_description
1 polymer ?
#
loop_
_entity_poly.entity_id
_entity_poly.type
_entity_poly.pdbx_seq_one_letter_code
_entity_poly.pdbx_strand_id
1 'polypeptide(L)'
;MTQPNPNPSGKPRLVIAHGEKGGVGKTTVARVIAEYLKAREISYRAFDAEGVTGPLLRFHPDDTQAVDISAAASVAPVLDYLMEGN
;
A
#
# COMPACT_ATOMS: atom_id res chain seq x y z
N MET A 1 -20.42 1.86 -32.79
CA MET A 1 -20.17 2.70 -31.60
C MET A 1 -19.66 1.78 -30.51
N THR A 2 -18.35 1.64 -30.40
CA THR A 2 -17.71 0.76 -29.41
C THR A 2 -17.58 1.56 -28.13
N GLN A 3 -18.24 1.12 -27.05
CA GLN A 3 -18.04 1.70 -25.73
C GLN A 3 -16.54 1.60 -25.37
N PRO A 4 -15.91 2.65 -24.82
CA PRO A 4 -14.53 2.52 -24.35
C PRO A 4 -14.49 1.52 -23.20
N ASN A 5 -13.59 0.55 -23.26
CA ASN A 5 -13.32 -0.38 -22.16
C ASN A 5 -13.05 0.43 -20.87
N PRO A 6 -13.80 0.23 -19.76
CA PRO A 6 -13.59 0.98 -18.53
C PRO A 6 -12.38 0.51 -17.71
N ASN A 7 -11.57 -0.43 -18.21
CA ASN A 7 -10.33 -0.81 -17.53
C ASN A 7 -9.36 -1.50 -18.50
N PRO A 8 -8.13 -1.01 -18.71
CA PRO A 8 -7.11 -1.79 -19.39
C PRO A 8 -6.49 -2.73 -18.36
N SER A 9 -7.18 -3.82 -18.00
CA SER A 9 -6.55 -5.00 -17.34
C SER A 9 -5.42 -4.66 -16.34
N GLY A 10 -5.67 -3.72 -15.42
CA GLY A 10 -4.60 -3.06 -14.69
C GLY A 10 -4.16 -3.93 -13.53
N LYS A 11 -3.12 -4.76 -13.72
CA LYS A 11 -2.53 -5.53 -12.63
C LYS A 11 -2.19 -4.58 -11.46
N PRO A 12 -2.53 -4.91 -10.21
CA PRO A 12 -2.21 -4.08 -9.06
C PRO A 12 -0.68 -3.90 -8.96
N ARG A 13 -0.26 -2.72 -8.51
CA ARG A 13 1.15 -2.33 -8.43
C ARG A 13 1.60 -2.31 -6.98
N LEU A 14 2.62 -3.09 -6.64
CA LEU A 14 3.28 -2.99 -5.35
C LEU A 14 4.28 -1.83 -5.37
N VAL A 15 4.12 -0.89 -4.44
CA VAL A 15 5.09 0.19 -4.20
C VAL A 15 5.71 -0.03 -2.83
N ILE A 16 7.03 -0.15 -2.79
CA ILE A 16 7.79 -0.34 -1.54
C ILE A 16 8.59 0.92 -1.25
N ALA A 17 8.24 1.62 -0.16
CA ALA A 17 9.03 2.73 0.35
C ALA A 17 10.18 2.19 1.22
N HIS A 18 11.35 2.01 0.62
CA HIS A 18 12.56 1.50 1.29
C HIS A 18 13.64 2.59 1.43
N GLY A 19 14.59 2.36 2.34
CA GLY A 19 15.70 3.27 2.61
C GLY A 19 16.58 2.76 3.73
N GLU A 20 17.89 2.97 3.59
CA GLU A 20 18.95 2.31 4.37
C GLU A 20 19.01 2.72 5.85
N LYS A 21 18.42 3.87 6.22
CA LYS A 21 18.51 4.43 7.58
C LYS A 21 17.17 4.89 8.13
N GLY A 22 17.09 5.02 9.45
CA GLY A 22 15.99 5.72 10.13
C GLY A 22 15.99 7.22 9.78
N GLY A 23 14.82 7.85 9.72
CA GLY A 23 14.70 9.29 9.50
C GLY A 23 14.88 9.79 8.06
N VAL A 24 15.15 8.92 7.07
CA VAL A 24 15.32 9.31 5.65
C VAL A 24 14.01 9.66 4.92
N GLY A 25 12.87 9.58 5.60
CA GLY A 25 11.57 9.97 5.05
C GLY A 25 10.77 8.85 4.37
N LYS A 26 11.08 7.56 4.59
CA LYS A 26 10.33 6.42 4.02
C LYS A 26 8.82 6.53 4.26
N THR A 27 8.43 6.70 5.52
CA THR A 27 7.02 6.86 5.90
C THR A 27 6.41 8.12 5.31
N THR A 28 7.17 9.21 5.23
CA THR A 28 6.71 10.45 4.59
C THR A 28 6.35 10.20 3.13
N VAL A 29 7.19 9.49 2.38
CA VAL A 29 6.90 9.11 0.99
C VAL A 29 5.67 8.21 0.90
N ALA A 30 5.57 7.18 1.76
CA ALA A 30 4.41 6.29 1.80
C ALA A 30 3.09 7.07 2.03
N ARG A 31 3.10 8.04 2.96
CA ARG A 31 1.95 8.91 3.24
C ARG A 31 1.60 9.81 2.07
N VAL A 32 2.60 10.43 1.42
CA VAL A 32 2.36 11.28 0.25
C VAL A 32 1.73 10.48 -0.88
N ILE A 33 2.14 9.23 -1.08
CA ILE A 33 1.53 8.34 -2.07
C ILE A 33 0.08 8.00 -1.67
N ALA A 34 -0.18 7.63 -0.42
CA ALA A 34 -1.52 7.32 0.07
C ALA A 34 -2.48 8.52 -0.09
N GLU A 35 -2.05 9.72 0.35
CA GLU A 35 -2.81 10.96 0.18
C GLU A 35 -3.04 11.30 -1.29
N TYR A 36 -2.04 11.11 -2.16
CA TYR A 36 -2.16 11.35 -3.60
C TYR A 36 -3.22 10.45 -4.25
N LEU A 37 -3.23 9.16 -3.90
CA LEU A 37 -4.19 8.18 -4.42
C LEU A 37 -5.59 8.46 -3.89
N LYS A 38 -5.72 8.73 -2.58
CA LYS A 38 -6.97 9.13 -1.94
C LYS A 38 -7.57 10.38 -2.57
N ALA A 39 -6.76 11.43 -2.78
CA ALA A 39 -7.19 12.68 -3.40
C ALA A 39 -7.61 12.53 -4.87
N ARG A 40 -7.29 11.40 -5.52
CA ARG A 40 -7.69 11.06 -6.89
C ARG A 40 -8.72 9.95 -6.96
N GLU A 41 -9.26 9.53 -5.82
CA GLU A 41 -10.23 8.43 -5.73
C GLU A 41 -9.70 7.12 -6.36
N ILE A 42 -8.38 6.92 -6.30
CA ILE A 42 -7.74 5.68 -6.76
C ILE A 42 -7.71 4.70 -5.59
N SER A 43 -8.33 3.54 -5.77
CA SER A 43 -8.31 2.44 -4.79
C SER A 43 -6.89 1.98 -4.49
N TYR A 44 -6.59 1.82 -3.20
CA TYR A 44 -5.30 1.32 -2.74
C TYR A 44 -5.44 0.61 -1.39
N ARG A 45 -4.46 -0.24 -1.08
CA ARG A 45 -4.27 -0.81 0.25
C ARG A 45 -2.86 -0.48 0.74
N ALA A 46 -2.76 0.02 1.97
CA ALA A 46 -1.48 0.29 2.61
C ALA A 46 -1.11 -0.81 3.60
N PHE A 47 0.19 -1.07 3.72
CA PHE A 47 0.74 -2.02 4.67
C PHE A 47 1.93 -1.38 5.40
N ASP A 48 1.94 -1.47 6.73
CA ASP A 48 3.01 -0.93 7.57
C ASP A 48 3.91 -2.05 8.08
N ALA A 49 5.16 -2.06 7.60
CA ALA A 49 6.16 -3.07 7.96
C ALA A 49 6.78 -2.87 9.36
N GLU A 50 6.43 -1.77 10.07
CA GLU A 50 6.88 -1.53 11.45
C GLU A 50 5.89 -2.08 12.51
N GLY A 51 4.90 -2.87 12.09
CA GLY A 51 3.96 -3.55 12.97
C GLY A 51 2.87 -2.63 13.56
N VAL A 52 2.32 -3.01 14.71
CA VAL A 52 1.14 -2.33 15.30
C VAL A 52 1.38 -0.89 15.78
N THR A 53 2.64 -0.52 15.99
CA THR A 53 3.04 0.84 16.36
C THR A 53 3.48 1.67 15.16
N GLY A 54 3.30 1.14 13.94
CA GLY A 54 3.77 1.73 12.72
C GLY A 54 3.20 3.14 12.47
N PRO A 55 4.03 4.09 12.03
CA PRO A 55 3.60 5.47 11.85
C PRO A 55 2.59 5.62 10.69
N LEU A 56 2.54 4.72 9.69
CA LEU A 56 1.55 4.80 8.62
C LEU A 56 0.15 4.49 9.15
N LEU A 57 0.02 3.48 10.01
CA LEU A 57 -1.24 3.15 10.72
C LEU A 57 -1.77 4.32 11.53
N ARG A 58 -0.88 5.10 12.17
CA ARG A 58 -1.28 6.28 12.93
C ARG A 58 -1.95 7.36 12.06
N PHE A 59 -1.52 7.52 10.81
CA PHE A 59 -2.03 8.57 9.92
C PHE A 59 -3.15 8.11 8.99
N HIS A 60 -3.18 6.82 8.65
CA HIS A 60 -4.14 6.23 7.72
C HIS A 60 -4.73 4.91 8.28
N PRO A 61 -5.40 4.93 9.45
CA PRO A 61 -5.83 3.71 10.13
C PRO A 61 -6.86 2.90 9.35
N ASP A 62 -7.70 3.55 8.55
CA ASP A 62 -8.76 2.89 7.79
C ASP A 62 -8.23 2.14 6.55
N ASP A 63 -7.12 2.63 5.99
CA ASP A 63 -6.55 2.15 4.73
C ASP A 63 -5.30 1.27 4.94
N THR A 64 -4.78 1.19 6.17
CA THR A 64 -3.48 0.56 6.49
C THR A 64 -3.64 -0.69 7.35
N GLN A 65 -2.85 -1.72 7.05
CA GLN A 65 -2.72 -2.93 7.86
C GLN A 65 -1.29 -3.15 8.33
N ALA A 66 -1.10 -3.55 9.59
CA ALA A 66 0.22 -3.95 10.09
C ALA A 66 0.70 -5.23 9.38
N VAL A 67 1.98 -5.26 9.00
CA VAL A 67 2.65 -6.44 8.46
C VAL A 67 3.96 -6.66 9.21
N ASP A 68 4.15 -7.87 9.76
CA ASP A 68 5.43 -8.35 10.25
C ASP A 68 6.18 -9.07 9.12
N ILE A 69 7.18 -8.40 8.55
CA ILE A 69 7.98 -8.96 7.44
C ILE A 69 8.82 -10.18 7.84
N SER A 70 9.02 -10.43 9.14
CA SER A 70 9.74 -11.61 9.63
C SER A 70 8.85 -12.86 9.65
N ALA A 71 7.52 -12.69 9.57
CA ALA A 71 6.55 -13.76 9.60
C ALA A 71 5.88 -13.92 8.23
N ALA A 72 6.16 -15.03 7.52
CA ALA A 72 5.59 -15.31 6.20
C ALA A 72 4.05 -15.21 6.17
N ALA A 73 3.39 -15.69 7.23
CA ALA A 73 1.93 -15.60 7.36
C ALA A 73 1.40 -14.16 7.40
N SER A 74 2.20 -13.20 7.90
CA SER A 74 1.82 -11.79 7.91
C SER A 74 2.01 -11.11 6.55
N VAL A 75 2.86 -11.66 5.68
CA VAL A 75 3.12 -11.13 4.34
C VAL A 75 2.11 -11.68 3.32
N ALA A 76 1.56 -12.88 3.54
CA ALA A 76 0.60 -13.51 2.63
C ALA A 76 -0.54 -12.58 2.16
N PRO A 77 -1.22 -11.80 3.04
CA PRO A 77 -2.29 -10.89 2.60
C PRO A 77 -1.85 -9.80 1.61
N VAL A 78 -0.57 -9.39 1.66
CA VAL A 78 0.00 -8.43 0.69
C VAL A 78 0.08 -9.08 -0.69
N LEU A 79 0.55 -10.33 -0.74
CA LEU A 79 0.70 -11.07 -1.99
C LEU A 79 -0.68 -11.45 -2.54
N ASP A 80 -1.60 -11.88 -1.70
CA ASP A 80 -2.97 -12.21 -2.09
C ASP A 80 -3.66 -11.00 -2.72
N TYR A 81 -3.57 -9.82 -2.10
CA TYR A 81 -4.08 -8.57 -2.69
C TYR A 81 -3.51 -8.29 -4.08
N LEU A 82 -2.20 -8.53 -4.28
CA LEU A 82 -1.56 -8.34 -5.58
C LEU A 82 -1.95 -9.40 -6.62
N MET A 83 -2.20 -10.63 -6.20
CA MET A 83 -2.55 -11.74 -7.10
C MET A 83 -4.02 -11.73 -7.49
N GLU A 84 -4.92 -11.31 -6.59
CA GLU A 84 -6.36 -11.28 -6.79
C GLU A 84 -6.84 -10.13 -7.68
N GLY A 85 -6.02 -9.07 -7.85
CA GLY A 85 -6.33 -7.96 -8.74
C GLY A 85 -7.35 -6.96 -8.19
N ASN A 86 -7.48 -6.88 -6.87
CA ASN A 86 -8.28 -5.89 -6.14
C ASN A 86 -7.53 -4.56 -5.92
#